data_AF-A0A4R9JES6-F1
#
_entry.id   AF-A0A4R9JES6-F1
#
_cell.length_a   1.000
_cell.length_b   1.000
_cell.length_c   1.000
_cell.angle_alpha   90.00
_cell.angle_beta   90.00
_cell.angle_gamma   90.00
#
_symmetry.space_group_name_H-M   'P 1'
#
loop_
_entity.id
_entity.type
_entity.pdbx_description
1 polymer ?
#
loop_
_entity_poly.entity_id
_entity_poly.type
_entity_poly.pdbx_seq_one_letter_code
_entity_poly.pdbx_strand_id
1 'polypeptide(L)'
;MSYMIEKSFVIASIIGIQDMTSFVFENSLSLAKYSLLINLLIYFLMNGAQIFETLVFVPRWASGNRPNLQILNTEIKSANLKYFWILFHSIHEIIFLISLVFCYSIEGIGNCLVLLFLLHMAVRVWTVIYFAGKIIRFQFLANTIGSHSFELTNEIKKWVFWNYIRVSIYIGISIMMIPLVVKLLKING
;
A
#
# COMPACT_ATOMS: atom_id res chain seq x y z
N MET A 1 -3.98 -49.49 -5.46
CA MET A 1 -4.83 -48.38 -4.98
C MET A 1 -4.13 -47.02 -5.13
N SER A 2 -2.89 -46.84 -4.66
CA SER A 2 -2.14 -45.56 -4.71
C SER A 2 -1.99 -44.95 -6.11
N TYR A 3 -1.60 -45.75 -7.12
CA TYR A 3 -1.35 -45.27 -8.50
C TYR A 3 -2.60 -44.72 -9.23
N MET A 4 -3.79 -45.23 -8.90
CA MET A 4 -5.06 -44.78 -9.51
C MET A 4 -5.60 -43.49 -8.86
N ILE A 5 -5.27 -43.25 -7.60
CA ILE A 5 -5.63 -42.02 -6.87
C ILE A 5 -4.75 -40.86 -7.34
N GLU A 6 -3.46 -41.10 -7.55
CA GLU A 6 -2.51 -40.10 -8.05
C GLU A 6 -2.85 -39.64 -9.47
N LYS A 7 -3.18 -40.56 -10.39
CA LYS A 7 -3.67 -40.19 -11.74
C LYS A 7 -5.01 -39.47 -11.72
N SER A 8 -5.94 -39.87 -10.84
CA SER A 8 -7.23 -39.18 -10.70
C SER A 8 -7.06 -37.76 -10.15
N PHE A 9 -6.11 -37.54 -9.23
CA PHE A 9 -5.79 -36.22 -8.70
C PHE A 9 -5.12 -35.32 -9.75
N VAL A 10 -4.21 -35.87 -10.56
CA VAL A 10 -3.57 -35.15 -11.68
C VAL A 10 -4.58 -34.82 -12.79
N ILE A 11 -5.50 -35.73 -13.11
CA ILE A 11 -6.54 -35.48 -14.11
C ILE A 11 -7.57 -34.47 -13.59
N ALA A 12 -8.00 -34.58 -12.32
CA ALA A 12 -8.91 -33.62 -11.71
C ALA A 12 -8.28 -32.23 -11.56
N SER A 13 -6.97 -32.15 -11.27
CA SER A 13 -6.25 -30.88 -11.24
C SER A 13 -6.07 -30.28 -12.64
N ILE A 14 -5.80 -31.10 -13.67
CA ILE A 14 -5.73 -30.64 -15.06
C ILE A 14 -7.09 -30.12 -15.54
N ILE A 15 -8.18 -30.87 -15.32
CA ILE A 15 -9.54 -30.46 -15.69
C ILE A 15 -9.93 -29.18 -14.94
N GLY A 16 -9.71 -29.12 -13.62
CA GLY A 16 -10.00 -27.92 -12.83
C GLY A 16 -9.18 -26.69 -13.25
N ILE A 17 -7.92 -26.88 -13.67
CA ILE A 17 -7.08 -25.79 -14.20
C ILE A 17 -7.57 -25.35 -15.59
N GLN A 18 -8.00 -26.28 -16.45
CA GLN A 18 -8.54 -25.95 -17.77
C GLN A 18 -9.87 -25.18 -17.68
N ASP A 19 -10.77 -25.60 -16.80
CA ASP A 19 -12.02 -24.90 -16.53
C ASP A 19 -11.77 -23.50 -15.95
N MET A 20 -10.81 -23.38 -15.04
CA MET A 20 -10.44 -22.09 -14.45
C MET A 20 -9.78 -21.15 -15.47
N THR A 21 -8.93 -21.67 -16.36
CA THR A 21 -8.32 -20.85 -17.43
C THR A 21 -9.34 -20.38 -18.45
N SER A 22 -10.30 -21.24 -18.84
CA SER A 22 -11.42 -20.84 -19.70
C SER A 22 -12.26 -19.74 -19.04
N PHE A 23 -12.64 -19.93 -17.78
CA PHE A 23 -13.40 -18.94 -17.02
C PHE A 23 -12.67 -17.58 -16.93
N VAL A 24 -11.36 -17.60 -16.64
CA VAL A 24 -10.54 -16.38 -16.55
C VAL A 24 -10.43 -15.69 -17.90
N PHE A 25 -10.28 -16.45 -18.99
CA PHE A 25 -10.17 -15.89 -20.34
C PHE A 25 -11.47 -15.20 -20.76
N GLU A 26 -12.61 -15.89 -20.58
CA GLU A 26 -13.95 -15.38 -20.89
C GLU A 26 -14.30 -14.12 -20.09
N ASN A 27 -13.82 -14.01 -18.84
CA ASN A 27 -14.11 -12.89 -17.94
C ASN A 27 -12.96 -11.90 -17.80
N SER A 28 -11.92 -11.99 -18.62
CA SER A 28 -10.67 -11.23 -18.48
C SER A 28 -10.89 -9.71 -18.42
N LEU A 29 -11.78 -9.17 -19.27
CA LEU A 29 -12.11 -7.74 -19.27
C LEU A 29 -12.86 -7.31 -18.00
N SER A 30 -13.79 -8.13 -17.51
CA SER A 30 -14.50 -7.87 -16.25
C SER A 30 -13.55 -7.92 -15.07
N LEU A 31 -12.66 -8.91 -15.02
CA LEU A 31 -11.61 -9.03 -13.99
C LEU A 31 -10.67 -7.83 -14.02
N ALA A 32 -10.26 -7.34 -15.20
CA ALA A 32 -9.49 -6.11 -15.34
C ALA A 32 -10.23 -4.90 -14.74
N LYS A 33 -11.50 -4.71 -15.11
CA LYS A 33 -12.33 -3.59 -14.62
C LYS A 33 -12.47 -3.61 -13.10
N TYR A 34 -12.87 -4.74 -12.53
CA TYR A 34 -13.10 -4.85 -11.09
C TYR A 34 -11.81 -4.77 -10.29
N SER A 35 -10.74 -5.46 -10.73
CA SER A 35 -9.46 -5.42 -10.03
C SER A 35 -8.90 -4.00 -9.96
N LEU A 36 -8.86 -3.27 -11.09
CA LEU A 36 -8.34 -1.91 -11.12
C LEU A 36 -9.22 -0.93 -10.33
N LEU A 37 -10.54 -1.09 -10.35
CA LEU A 37 -11.46 -0.29 -9.54
C LEU A 37 -11.26 -0.54 -8.04
N ILE A 38 -11.20 -1.81 -7.62
CA ILE A 38 -10.94 -2.18 -6.22
C ILE A 38 -9.57 -1.66 -5.78
N ASN A 39 -8.56 -1.76 -6.64
CA ASN A 39 -7.23 -1.22 -6.38
C ASN A 39 -7.31 0.28 -6.09
N LEU A 40 -8.00 1.06 -6.93
CA LEU A 40 -8.21 2.49 -6.73
C LEU A 40 -8.89 2.79 -5.39
N LEU A 41 -9.96 2.06 -5.05
CA LEU A 41 -10.72 2.26 -3.80
C LEU A 41 -9.87 2.00 -2.56
N ILE A 42 -9.11 0.89 -2.56
CA ILE A 42 -8.21 0.55 -1.44
C ILE A 42 -7.10 1.58 -1.31
N TYR A 43 -6.57 2.06 -2.43
CA TYR A 43 -5.55 3.10 -2.43
C TYR A 43 -6.08 4.41 -1.82
N PHE A 44 -7.31 4.82 -2.14
CA PHE A 44 -7.95 5.97 -1.50
C PHE A 44 -8.20 5.77 -0.01
N LEU A 45 -8.60 4.57 0.41
CA LEU A 45 -8.75 4.23 1.83
C LEU A 45 -7.42 4.40 2.59
N MET A 46 -6.33 3.90 2.01
CA MET A 46 -4.99 4.06 2.57
C MET A 46 -4.56 5.52 2.61
N ASN A 47 -4.79 6.29 1.54
CA ASN A 47 -4.51 7.73 1.53
C ASN A 47 -5.28 8.46 2.64
N GLY A 48 -6.55 8.08 2.88
CA GLY A 48 -7.33 8.63 3.99
C GLY A 48 -6.66 8.41 5.35
N ALA A 49 -6.19 7.20 5.62
CA ALA A 49 -5.42 6.90 6.83
C ALA A 49 -4.08 7.67 6.89
N GLN A 50 -3.35 7.79 5.77
CA GLN A 50 -2.10 8.55 5.70
C GLN A 50 -2.31 10.06 5.97
N ILE A 51 -3.39 10.62 5.45
CA ILE A 51 -3.78 12.02 5.67
C ILE A 51 -4.12 12.24 7.14
N PHE A 52 -4.94 11.35 7.73
CA PHE A 52 -5.25 11.41 9.16
C PHE A 52 -3.97 11.36 10.01
N GLU A 53 -3.06 10.43 9.72
CA GLU A 53 -1.79 10.37 10.43
C GLU A 53 -0.99 11.64 10.29
N THR A 54 -0.89 12.18 9.09
CA THR A 54 -0.02 13.32 8.80
C THR A 54 -0.55 14.62 9.36
N LEU A 55 -1.86 14.83 9.32
CA LEU A 55 -2.49 16.09 9.73
C LEU A 55 -2.96 16.08 11.20
N VAL A 56 -3.28 14.90 11.74
CA VAL A 56 -3.84 14.79 13.10
C VAL A 56 -2.86 14.11 14.04
N PHE A 57 -2.32 12.94 13.69
CA PHE A 57 -1.48 12.18 14.62
C PHE A 57 -0.07 12.76 14.77
N VAL A 58 0.60 13.07 13.65
CA VAL A 58 1.98 13.58 13.62
C VAL A 58 2.13 14.90 14.38
N PRO A 59 1.27 15.91 14.19
CA PRO A 59 1.39 17.15 14.94
C PRO A 59 1.24 16.95 16.45
N ARG A 60 0.49 15.94 16.93
CA ARG A 60 0.31 15.74 18.37
C ARG A 60 1.61 15.39 19.08
N TRP A 61 2.51 14.64 18.45
CA TRP A 61 3.79 14.26 19.04
C TRP A 61 4.97 15.11 18.54
N ALA A 62 4.86 15.70 17.35
CA ALA A 62 5.95 16.46 16.72
C ALA A 62 5.85 17.99 16.86
N SER A 63 4.70 18.54 17.30
CA SER A 63 4.52 19.99 17.42
C SER A 63 5.18 20.59 18.66
N GLY A 64 5.56 21.86 18.57
CA GLY A 64 6.15 22.64 19.68
C GLY A 64 7.68 22.64 19.73
N ASN A 65 8.23 23.41 20.68
CA ASN A 65 9.67 23.46 20.95
C ASN A 65 10.19 22.21 21.69
N ARG A 66 9.28 21.42 22.27
CA ARG A 66 9.58 20.14 22.93
C ARG A 66 8.60 19.08 22.41
N PRO A 67 9.05 18.14 21.56
CA PRO A 67 8.18 17.09 21.02
C PRO A 67 7.67 16.18 22.15
N ASN A 68 6.44 15.69 22.05
CA ASN A 68 5.85 14.76 23.02
C ASN A 68 5.89 13.33 22.49
N LEU A 69 7.06 12.68 22.61
CA LEU A 69 7.28 11.33 22.08
C LEU A 69 6.53 10.24 22.85
N GLN A 70 6.00 10.51 24.05
CA GLN A 70 5.23 9.54 24.83
C GLN A 70 3.95 9.10 24.09
N ILE A 71 3.41 9.96 23.22
CA ILE A 71 2.26 9.65 22.35
C ILE A 71 2.59 8.54 21.34
N LEU A 72 3.87 8.39 20.94
CA LEU A 72 4.30 7.30 20.05
C LEU A 72 4.38 5.95 20.78
N ASN A 73 4.37 5.97 22.11
CA ASN A 73 4.59 4.82 22.97
C ASN A 73 3.28 4.28 23.57
N THR A 74 2.12 4.63 22.98
CA THR A 74 0.78 4.22 23.42
C THR A 74 0.47 2.76 23.07
N GLU A 75 1.41 1.84 23.32
CA GLU A 75 1.25 0.40 23.12
C GLU A 75 0.03 -0.18 23.86
N ILE A 76 -0.54 0.55 24.83
CA ILE A 76 -1.64 0.08 25.69
C ILE A 76 -3.04 0.56 25.22
N LYS A 77 -3.18 1.56 24.33
CA LYS A 77 -4.52 2.11 23.98
C LYS A 77 -4.77 2.53 22.52
N SER A 78 -3.76 2.60 21.65
CA SER A 78 -3.98 2.94 20.23
C SER A 78 -3.95 1.69 19.37
N ALA A 79 -4.85 1.59 18.39
CA ALA A 79 -4.78 0.59 17.33
C ALA A 79 -3.35 0.50 16.80
N ASN A 80 -2.80 -0.71 16.75
CA ASN A 80 -1.39 -0.91 16.42
C ASN A 80 -1.15 -0.57 14.94
N LEU A 81 -0.76 0.69 14.72
CA LEU A 81 -0.58 1.33 13.41
C LEU A 81 0.38 0.53 12.52
N LYS A 82 1.37 -0.13 13.13
CA LYS A 82 2.30 -1.02 12.43
C LYS A 82 1.56 -2.19 11.76
N TYR A 83 0.69 -2.89 12.50
CA TYR A 83 -0.09 -4.01 11.93
C TYR A 83 -1.09 -3.53 10.89
N PHE A 84 -1.75 -2.40 11.14
CA PHE A 84 -2.64 -1.76 10.16
C PHE A 84 -1.92 -1.53 8.82
N TRP A 85 -0.75 -0.86 8.85
CA TRP A 85 -0.01 -0.57 7.63
C TRP A 85 0.55 -1.80 6.96
N ILE A 86 1.05 -2.79 7.70
CA ILE A 86 1.52 -4.05 7.09
C ILE A 86 0.37 -4.71 6.34
N LEU A 87 -0.78 -4.90 6.99
CA LEU A 87 -1.93 -5.58 6.41
C LEU A 87 -2.46 -4.86 5.16
N PHE A 88 -2.76 -3.56 5.27
CA PHE A 88 -3.37 -2.81 4.18
C PHE A 88 -2.42 -2.61 2.99
N HIS A 89 -1.12 -2.39 3.24
CA HIS A 89 -0.16 -2.34 2.13
C HIS A 89 -0.03 -3.69 1.44
N SER A 90 0.04 -4.81 2.16
CA SER A 90 0.13 -6.12 1.54
C SER A 90 -1.11 -6.45 0.69
N ILE A 91 -2.31 -6.17 1.20
CA ILE A 91 -3.56 -6.35 0.44
C ILE A 91 -3.54 -5.49 -0.83
N HIS A 92 -3.18 -4.21 -0.70
CA HIS A 92 -3.09 -3.29 -1.82
C HIS A 92 -2.07 -3.76 -2.87
N GLU A 93 -0.87 -4.14 -2.46
CA GLU A 93 0.19 -4.61 -3.37
C GLU A 93 -0.23 -5.86 -4.15
N ILE A 94 -0.91 -6.81 -3.50
CA ILE A 94 -1.47 -8.00 -4.16
C ILE A 94 -2.52 -7.60 -5.20
N ILE A 95 -3.47 -6.74 -4.84
CA ILE A 95 -4.53 -6.29 -5.75
C ILE A 95 -3.97 -5.46 -6.90
N PHE A 96 -2.90 -4.69 -6.66
CA PHE A 96 -2.17 -3.96 -7.69
C PHE A 96 -1.55 -4.93 -8.70
N LEU A 97 -0.88 -5.98 -8.23
CA LEU A 97 -0.31 -7.01 -9.10
C LEU A 97 -1.39 -7.73 -9.92
N ILE A 98 -2.52 -8.08 -9.30
CA ILE A 98 -3.68 -8.67 -10.01
C ILE A 98 -4.16 -7.72 -11.11
N SER A 99 -4.33 -6.44 -10.78
CA SER A 99 -4.74 -5.41 -11.74
C SER A 99 -3.74 -5.29 -12.90
N LEU A 100 -2.44 -5.38 -12.59
CA LEU A 100 -1.38 -5.32 -13.57
C LEU A 100 -1.46 -6.49 -14.55
N VAL A 101 -1.60 -7.71 -14.04
CA VAL A 101 -1.71 -8.92 -14.87
C VAL A 101 -2.87 -8.81 -15.86
N PHE A 102 -4.07 -8.42 -15.39
CA PHE A 102 -5.24 -8.33 -16.26
C PHE A 102 -5.25 -7.11 -17.19
N CYS A 103 -4.65 -6.00 -16.78
CA CYS A 103 -4.63 -4.77 -17.60
C CYS A 103 -3.41 -4.66 -18.52
N TYR A 104 -2.39 -5.54 -18.38
CA TYR A 104 -1.11 -5.40 -19.09
C TYR A 104 -1.29 -5.34 -20.61
N SER A 105 -2.13 -6.21 -21.17
CA SER A 105 -2.38 -6.31 -22.61
C SER A 105 -3.28 -5.18 -23.16
N ILE A 106 -3.84 -4.32 -22.30
CA ILE A 106 -4.77 -3.27 -22.71
C ILE A 106 -4.00 -2.00 -23.09
N GLU A 107 -4.16 -1.58 -24.35
CA GLU A 107 -3.37 -0.51 -24.94
C GLU A 107 -3.45 0.81 -24.15
N GLY A 108 -2.26 1.32 -23.80
CA GLY A 108 -2.08 2.54 -23.02
C GLY A 108 -2.48 2.44 -21.54
N ILE A 109 -3.06 1.34 -21.07
CA ILE A 109 -3.37 1.13 -19.64
C ILE A 109 -2.24 0.36 -18.97
N GLY A 110 -1.81 -0.77 -19.56
CA GLY A 110 -0.76 -1.63 -19.00
C GLY A 110 0.54 -0.89 -18.69
N ASN A 111 1.10 -0.19 -19.68
CA ASN A 111 2.36 0.55 -19.52
C ASN A 111 2.28 1.66 -18.45
N CYS A 112 1.16 2.39 -18.41
CA CYS A 112 0.94 3.40 -17.38
C CYS A 112 0.82 2.75 -15.99
N LEU A 113 0.15 1.61 -15.89
CA LEU A 113 -0.02 0.90 -14.62
C LEU A 113 1.32 0.32 -14.12
N VAL A 114 2.18 -0.18 -15.01
CA VAL A 114 3.57 -0.56 -14.68
C VAL A 114 4.33 0.63 -14.10
N LEU A 115 4.28 1.79 -14.77
CA LEU A 115 4.97 2.99 -14.30
C LEU A 115 4.49 3.41 -12.90
N LEU A 116 3.16 3.43 -12.68
CA LEU A 116 2.58 3.76 -11.37
C LEU A 116 2.97 2.73 -10.30
N PHE A 117 3.04 1.45 -10.65
CA PHE A 117 3.51 0.40 -9.75
C PHE A 117 4.97 0.62 -9.33
N LEU A 118 5.86 0.91 -10.29
CA LEU A 118 7.27 1.18 -10.00
C LEU A 118 7.43 2.42 -9.11
N LEU A 119 6.67 3.48 -9.37
CA LEU A 119 6.66 4.67 -8.51
C LEU A 119 6.16 4.34 -7.10
N HIS A 120 5.09 3.56 -6.97
CA HIS A 120 4.59 3.09 -5.68
C HIS A 120 5.66 2.33 -4.91
N MET A 121 6.32 1.37 -5.56
CA MET A 121 7.37 0.55 -4.95
C MET A 121 8.59 1.36 -4.55
N ALA A 122 9.01 2.33 -5.37
CA ALA A 122 10.12 3.24 -5.03
C ALA A 122 9.82 4.03 -3.75
N VAL A 123 8.62 4.62 -3.65
CA VAL A 123 8.19 5.35 -2.44
C VAL A 123 8.04 4.39 -1.27
N ARG A 124 7.59 3.15 -1.49
CA ARG A 124 7.45 2.13 -0.45
C ARG A 124 8.80 1.74 0.15
N VAL A 125 9.78 1.44 -0.69
CA VAL A 125 11.16 1.13 -0.28
C VAL A 125 11.76 2.31 0.48
N TRP A 126 11.64 3.53 -0.06
CA TRP A 126 12.08 4.73 0.63
C TRP A 126 11.41 4.90 2.00
N THR A 127 10.11 4.60 2.08
CA THR A 127 9.34 4.68 3.34
C THR A 127 9.89 3.75 4.39
N VAL A 128 10.16 2.49 4.03
CA VAL A 128 10.70 1.49 4.97
C VAL A 128 12.10 1.87 5.43
N ILE A 129 12.99 2.27 4.50
CA ILE A 129 14.38 2.61 4.82
C ILE A 129 14.47 3.85 5.71
N TYR A 130 13.73 4.91 5.37
CA TYR A 130 13.86 6.20 6.06
C TYR A 130 12.95 6.34 7.29
N PHE A 131 11.67 5.96 7.19
CA PHE A 131 10.67 6.31 8.21
C PHE A 131 10.58 5.26 9.32
N ALA A 132 10.65 3.96 8.98
CA ALA A 132 10.42 2.89 9.94
C ALA A 132 11.48 2.91 11.06
N GLY A 133 12.76 2.94 10.70
CA GLY A 133 13.85 2.99 11.68
C GLY A 133 13.82 4.25 12.55
N LYS A 134 13.44 5.40 11.98
CA LYS A 134 13.35 6.66 12.73
C LYS A 134 12.21 6.67 13.74
N ILE A 135 11.02 6.17 13.39
CA ILE A 135 9.92 6.06 14.36
C ILE A 135 10.30 5.13 15.51
N ILE A 136 10.91 3.97 15.24
CA ILE A 136 11.35 3.03 16.28
C ILE A 136 12.36 3.71 17.22
N ARG A 137 13.31 4.46 16.67
CA ARG A 137 14.27 5.24 17.47
C ARG A 137 13.56 6.31 18.31
N PHE A 138 12.57 7.03 17.77
CA PHE A 138 11.80 8.01 18.52
C PHE A 138 10.99 7.37 19.65
N GLN A 139 10.40 6.20 19.43
CA GLN A 139 9.73 5.40 20.46
C GLN A 139 10.70 4.97 21.57
N PHE A 140 11.89 4.49 21.20
CA PHE A 140 12.92 4.13 22.18
C PHE A 140 13.34 5.33 23.04
N LEU A 141 13.61 6.49 22.42
CA LEU A 141 14.00 7.70 23.12
C LEU A 141 12.91 8.24 24.05
N ALA A 142 11.64 8.03 23.71
CA ALA A 142 10.50 8.36 24.58
C ALA A 142 10.57 7.63 25.94
N ASN A 143 11.17 6.44 25.97
CA ASN A 143 11.30 5.61 27.15
C ASN A 143 12.55 5.89 27.99
N THR A 144 13.56 6.59 27.45
CA THR A 144 14.88 6.71 28.07
C THR A 144 15.28 8.12 28.50
N ILE A 145 14.74 9.19 27.90
CA ILE A 145 15.29 10.55 28.11
C ILE A 145 14.19 11.58 28.44
N GLY A 146 14.33 12.28 29.58
CA GLY A 146 13.43 13.35 30.04
C GLY A 146 13.72 14.75 29.47
N SER A 147 14.81 14.93 28.71
CA SER A 147 15.15 16.18 28.01
C SER A 147 15.49 15.92 26.54
N HIS A 148 14.75 16.54 25.63
CA HIS A 148 14.97 16.38 24.19
C HIS A 148 16.09 17.30 23.72
N SER A 149 17.12 16.73 23.08
CA SER A 149 18.21 17.51 22.50
C SER A 149 17.73 18.35 21.31
N PHE A 150 18.43 19.45 21.03
CA PHE A 150 18.17 20.29 19.85
C PHE A 150 18.30 19.49 18.53
N GLU A 151 19.22 18.54 18.49
CA GLU A 151 19.45 17.64 17.35
C GLU A 151 18.22 16.76 17.05
N LEU A 152 17.61 16.17 18.09
CA LEU A 152 16.40 15.35 17.96
C LEU A 152 15.23 16.17 17.38
N THR A 153 15.10 17.42 17.81
CA THR A 153 14.06 18.32 17.29
C THR A 153 14.26 18.60 15.80
N ASN A 154 15.50 18.77 15.35
CA ASN A 154 15.80 19.00 13.93
C ASN A 154 15.54 17.73 13.09
N GLU A 155 15.86 16.55 13.61
CA GLU A 155 15.55 15.28 12.95
C GLU A 155 14.05 15.05 12.80
N ILE A 156 13.25 15.37 13.82
CA ILE A 156 11.79 15.28 13.78
C ILE A 156 11.23 16.24 12.73
N LYS A 157 11.70 17.49 12.68
CA LYS A 157 11.29 18.45 11.64
C LYS A 157 11.55 17.93 10.23
N LYS A 158 12.75 17.37 9.99
CA LYS A 158 13.08 16.72 8.70
C LYS A 158 12.14 15.55 8.42
N TRP A 159 11.89 14.70 9.42
CA TRP A 159 10.98 13.56 9.28
C TRP A 159 9.57 14.01 8.88
N VAL A 160 9.04 15.04 9.54
CA VAL A 160 7.71 15.62 9.24
C VAL A 160 7.68 16.18 7.81
N PHE A 161 8.70 16.95 7.42
CA PHE A 161 8.79 17.50 6.07
C PHE A 161 8.75 16.40 5.00
N TRP A 162 9.59 15.37 5.15
CA TRP A 162 9.59 14.24 4.23
C TRP A 162 8.27 13.45 4.25
N ASN A 163 7.59 13.38 5.40
CA ASN A 163 6.28 12.76 5.50
C ASN A 163 5.25 13.46 4.60
N TYR A 164 5.21 14.79 4.58
CA TYR A 164 4.32 15.55 3.69
C TYR A 164 4.61 15.26 2.21
N ILE A 165 5.89 15.21 1.83
CA ILE A 165 6.29 14.86 0.45
C ILE A 165 5.83 13.44 0.10
N ARG A 166 6.13 12.47 0.96
CA ARG A 166 5.75 11.07 0.80
C ARG A 166 4.25 10.91 0.57
N VAL A 167 3.43 11.54 1.41
CA VAL A 167 1.96 11.48 1.33
C VAL A 167 1.45 12.13 0.04
N SER A 168 2.04 13.26 -0.34
CA SER A 168 1.69 13.94 -1.60
C SER A 168 1.97 13.05 -2.82
N ILE A 169 3.06 12.29 -2.82
CA ILE A 169 3.36 11.35 -3.91
C ILE A 169 2.32 10.22 -3.95
N TYR A 170 1.96 9.64 -2.80
CA TYR A 170 0.92 8.58 -2.76
C TYR A 170 -0.43 9.07 -3.28
N ILE A 171 -0.85 10.28 -2.89
CA ILE A 171 -2.06 10.92 -3.43
C ILE A 171 -1.95 11.14 -4.93
N GLY A 172 -0.80 11.64 -5.41
CA GLY A 172 -0.55 11.84 -6.83
C GLY A 172 -0.69 10.56 -7.66
N ILE A 173 -0.15 9.44 -7.16
CA ILE A 173 -0.29 8.13 -7.82
C ILE A 173 -1.76 7.74 -7.93
N SER A 174 -2.55 7.89 -6.86
CA SER A 174 -3.98 7.55 -6.88
C SER A 174 -4.78 8.43 -7.84
N ILE A 175 -4.46 9.74 -7.93
CA ILE A 175 -5.08 10.64 -8.91
C ILE A 175 -4.76 10.19 -10.34
N MET A 176 -3.52 9.79 -10.62
CA MET A 176 -3.10 9.30 -11.94
C MET A 176 -3.75 7.96 -12.32
N MET A 177 -4.21 7.17 -11.36
CA MET A 177 -4.97 5.95 -11.63
C MET A 177 -6.42 6.21 -12.08
N ILE A 178 -7.03 7.34 -11.70
CA ILE A 178 -8.42 7.69 -12.07
C ILE A 178 -8.67 7.63 -13.59
N PRO A 179 -7.89 8.33 -14.45
CA PRO A 179 -8.12 8.29 -15.88
C PRO A 179 -7.95 6.88 -16.47
N LEU A 180 -7.09 6.04 -15.89
CA LEU A 180 -6.93 4.64 -16.31
C LEU A 180 -8.19 3.82 -16.02
N VAL A 181 -8.76 3.96 -14.82
CA VAL A 181 -10.03 3.32 -14.45
C VAL A 181 -11.16 3.80 -15.35
N VAL A 182 -11.29 5.10 -15.57
CA VAL A 182 -12.33 5.67 -16.44
C VAL A 182 -12.17 5.17 -17.88
N LYS A 183 -10.94 5.11 -18.40
CA LYS A 183 -10.66 4.56 -19.74
C LYS A 183 -11.08 3.10 -19.82
N LEU A 184 -10.70 2.28 -18.82
CA LEU A 184 -11.01 0.85 -18.79
C LEU A 184 -12.52 0.57 -18.70
N LEU A 185 -13.26 1.32 -17.89
CA LEU A 185 -14.71 1.17 -17.74
C LEU A 185 -15.48 1.50 -19.03
N LYS A 186 -14.93 2.37 -19.89
CA LYS A 186 -15.51 2.71 -21.20
C LYS A 186 -15.28 1.66 -22.30
N ILE A 187 -14.38 0.71 -22.08
CA ILE A 187 -14.15 -0.39 -23.03
C ILE A 187 -15.35 -1.33 -22.97
N ASN A 188 -16.09 -1.45 -24.08
CA ASN A 188 -17.14 -2.45 -24.22
C ASN A 188 -16.49 -3.80 -24.58
N GLY A 189 -17.03 -4.87 -24.00
CA GLY A 189 -16.66 -6.26 -24.33
C GLY A 189 -17.48 -6.78 -25.50
#